data_AF-A0A957BDT7-F1
#
_entry.id   AF-A0A957BDT7-F1
#
_cell.length_a   1.000
_cell.length_b   1.000
_cell.length_c   1.000
_cell.angle_alpha   90.00
_cell.angle_beta   90.00
_cell.angle_gamma   90.00
#
_symmetry.space_group_name_H-M   'P 1'
#
loop_
_entity.id
_entity.type
_entity.pdbx_description
1 polymer ?
#
loop_
_entity_poly.entity_id
_entity_poly.type
_entity_poly.pdbx_seq_one_letter_code
_entity_poly.pdbx_strand_id
1 'polypeptide(L)'
;MMPEDEVILNLAHRTRKNLVFIDRHQNDPDVEEFTQLLNSMLGMLISLHEEYFKGNPQVTWEDVSHKPIGNQTIGHVENFSEFIEKLRHAFAHACFDLLGDPAQSRGEQEIVGIRVWNVSSRTPRPKIRVAKRFWEAILTKEELREITEVLLDYLERKHGPCKS
;
A
#
# COMPACT_ATOMS: atom_id res chain seq x y z
N MET A 1 -11.59 2.45 23.11
CA MET A 1 -11.21 1.68 21.92
C MET A 1 -12.46 0.95 21.46
N MET A 2 -12.90 1.18 20.23
CA MET A 2 -14.02 0.41 19.68
C MET A 2 -13.55 -1.04 19.47
N PRO A 3 -14.41 -2.07 19.60
CA PRO A 3 -14.01 -3.46 19.32
C PRO A 3 -13.36 -3.65 17.95
N GLU A 4 -13.75 -2.82 16.98
CA GLU A 4 -13.19 -2.77 15.63
C GLU A 4 -11.72 -2.33 15.61
N ASP A 5 -11.33 -1.38 16.46
CA ASP A 5 -9.94 -0.91 16.55
C ASP A 5 -9.00 -2.02 17.06
N GLU A 6 -9.47 -2.88 17.96
CA GLU A 6 -8.70 -4.02 18.47
C GLU A 6 -8.43 -5.05 17.36
N VAL A 7 -9.41 -5.29 16.48
CA VAL A 7 -9.26 -6.16 15.31
C VAL A 7 -8.22 -5.59 14.35
N ILE A 8 -8.27 -4.27 14.09
CA ILE A 8 -7.31 -3.59 13.20
C ILE A 8 -5.90 -3.60 13.78
N LEU A 9 -5.74 -3.39 15.09
CA LEU A 9 -4.44 -3.51 15.76
C LEU A 9 -3.90 -4.93 15.70
N ASN A 10 -4.75 -5.94 15.90
CA ASN A 10 -4.34 -7.33 15.77
C ASN A 10 -3.85 -7.63 14.35
N LEU A 11 -4.57 -7.14 13.34
CA LEU A 11 -4.15 -7.24 11.95
C LEU A 11 -2.80 -6.54 11.73
N ALA A 12 -2.62 -5.31 12.22
CA ALA A 12 -1.36 -4.59 12.12
C ALA A 12 -0.19 -5.39 12.72
N HIS A 13 -0.36 -5.94 13.93
CA HIS A 13 0.66 -6.77 14.57
C HIS A 13 0.96 -8.05 13.77
N ARG A 14 -0.06 -8.68 13.14
CA ARG A 14 0.12 -9.85 12.28
C ARG A 14 0.87 -9.49 11.00
N THR A 15 0.53 -8.37 10.38
CA THR A 15 1.22 -7.83 9.21
C THR A 15 2.68 -7.54 9.54
N ARG A 16 2.98 -6.91 10.69
CA ARG A 16 4.36 -6.66 11.14
C ARG A 16 5.16 -7.97 11.29
N LYS A 17 4.54 -9.01 11.86
CA LYS A 17 5.17 -10.35 11.95
C LYS A 17 5.43 -10.95 10.57
N ASN A 18 4.53 -10.77 9.61
CA ASN A 18 4.73 -11.21 8.24
C ASN A 18 5.91 -10.47 7.58
N LEU A 19 6.03 -9.15 7.75
CA LEU A 19 7.17 -8.40 7.23
C LEU A 19 8.50 -8.91 7.80
N VAL A 20 8.56 -9.15 9.11
CA VAL A 20 9.75 -9.74 9.75
C VAL A 20 10.05 -11.15 9.22
N PHE A 21 9.02 -11.95 8.93
CA PHE A 21 9.20 -13.27 8.33
C PHE A 21 9.80 -13.15 6.93
N ILE A 22 9.24 -12.29 6.08
CA ILE A 22 9.71 -12.00 4.73
C ILE A 22 11.20 -11.61 4.77
N ASP A 23 11.60 -10.70 5.66
CA ASP A 23 12.99 -10.22 5.76
C ASP A 23 13.99 -11.32 6.13
N ARG A 24 13.57 -12.21 7.02
CA ARG A 24 14.40 -13.34 7.48
C ARG A 24 14.56 -14.41 6.40
N HIS A 25 13.67 -14.46 5.43
CA HIS A 25 13.64 -15.48 4.38
C HIS A 25 13.78 -14.90 2.97
N GLN A 26 14.31 -13.68 2.82
CA GLN A 26 14.46 -13.00 1.53
C GLN A 26 15.33 -13.76 0.51
N ASN A 27 16.15 -14.72 0.97
CA ASN A 27 17.01 -15.56 0.12
C ASN A 27 16.50 -17.00 0.01
N ASP A 28 15.31 -17.29 0.56
CA ASP A 28 14.68 -18.59 0.45
C ASP A 28 14.01 -18.70 -0.93
N PRO A 29 14.40 -19.64 -1.80
CA PRO A 29 13.85 -19.75 -3.16
C PRO A 29 12.36 -20.08 -3.18
N ASP A 30 11.79 -20.56 -2.08
CA ASP A 30 10.35 -20.86 -1.97
C ASP A 30 9.53 -19.62 -1.50
N VAL A 31 10.19 -18.48 -1.27
CA VAL A 31 9.57 -17.26 -0.74
C VAL A 31 9.46 -16.17 -1.82
N GLU A 32 8.23 -15.96 -2.28
CA GLU A 32 7.87 -14.85 -3.16
C GLU A 32 7.75 -13.53 -2.38
N GLU A 33 8.90 -12.87 -2.12
CA GLU A 33 9.00 -11.69 -1.26
C GLU A 33 7.99 -10.59 -1.64
N PHE A 34 7.97 -10.20 -2.91
CA PHE A 34 7.12 -9.12 -3.41
C PHE A 34 5.63 -9.47 -3.26
N THR A 35 5.25 -10.71 -3.59
CA THR A 35 3.86 -11.15 -3.48
C THR A 35 3.39 -11.17 -2.03
N GLN A 36 4.24 -11.63 -1.09
CA GLN A 36 3.91 -11.62 0.33
C GLN A 36 3.80 -10.19 0.89
N LEU A 37 4.68 -9.30 0.45
CA LEU A 37 4.61 -7.88 0.81
C LEU A 37 3.34 -7.22 0.28
N LEU A 38 3.02 -7.43 -1.00
CA LEU A 38 1.80 -6.92 -1.62
C LEU A 38 0.54 -7.44 -0.92
N ASN A 39 0.48 -8.74 -0.60
CA ASN A 39 -0.64 -9.33 0.14
C ASN A 39 -0.77 -8.76 1.55
N SER A 40 0.36 -8.51 2.22
CA SER A 40 0.40 -7.89 3.55
C SER A 40 -0.14 -6.46 3.50
N MET A 41 0.28 -5.66 2.52
CA MET A 41 -0.23 -4.31 2.31
C MET A 41 -1.73 -4.32 1.95
N LEU A 42 -2.17 -5.20 1.04
CA LEU A 42 -3.58 -5.31 0.64
C LEU A 42 -4.48 -5.68 1.80
N GLY A 43 -4.05 -6.61 2.67
CA GLY A 43 -4.77 -6.95 3.89
C GLY A 43 -5.02 -5.71 4.76
N MET A 44 -4.02 -4.85 4.90
CA MET A 44 -4.16 -3.56 5.61
C MET A 44 -5.10 -2.61 4.87
N LEU A 45 -4.89 -2.36 3.57
CA LEU A 45 -5.68 -1.42 2.77
C LEU A 45 -7.18 -1.75 2.75
N ILE A 46 -7.52 -3.05 2.66
CA ILE A 46 -8.91 -3.51 2.65
C ILE A 46 -9.55 -3.36 4.03
N SER A 47 -8.80 -3.63 5.10
CA SER A 47 -9.33 -3.63 6.47
C SER A 47 -9.45 -2.23 7.06
N LEU A 48 -8.76 -1.24 6.49
CA LEU A 48 -8.89 0.13 6.94
C LEU A 48 -10.30 0.67 6.69
N HIS A 49 -10.98 1.10 7.74
CA HIS A 49 -12.23 1.83 7.60
C HIS A 49 -11.95 3.19 6.95
N GLU A 50 -12.84 3.65 6.06
CA GLU A 50 -12.67 4.95 5.41
C GLU A 50 -12.55 6.09 6.42
N GLU A 51 -13.20 5.95 7.58
CA GLU A 51 -13.18 6.90 8.71
C GLU A 51 -11.78 7.13 9.29
N TYR A 52 -10.83 6.19 9.13
CA TYR A 52 -9.47 6.40 9.59
C TYR A 52 -8.72 7.49 8.82
N PHE A 53 -9.19 7.82 7.61
CA PHE A 53 -8.61 8.83 6.72
C PHE A 53 -9.60 9.94 6.35
N LYS A 54 -10.91 9.72 6.54
CA LYS A 54 -11.95 10.74 6.41
C LYS A 54 -12.07 11.54 7.71
N GLY A 55 -11.17 12.51 7.89
CA GLY A 55 -11.20 13.46 9.01
C GLY A 55 -10.94 14.90 8.55
N ASN A 56 -11.30 15.86 9.40
CA ASN A 56 -10.78 17.23 9.34
C ASN A 56 -9.99 17.51 10.63
N PRO A 57 -8.66 17.63 10.59
CA PRO A 57 -7.83 17.61 9.39
C PRO A 57 -7.65 16.20 8.80
N GLN A 58 -7.36 16.13 7.49
CA GLN A 58 -6.88 14.92 6.83
C GLN A 58 -5.49 14.56 7.36
N VAL A 59 -5.16 13.27 7.35
CA VAL A 59 -3.83 12.78 7.74
C VAL A 59 -2.81 13.22 6.69
N THR A 60 -1.85 14.05 7.11
CA THR A 60 -0.77 14.54 6.25
C THR A 60 0.40 13.57 6.19
N TRP A 61 1.37 13.85 5.32
CA TRP A 61 2.61 13.08 5.33
C TRP A 61 3.33 13.24 6.66
N GLU A 62 3.39 14.46 7.21
CA GLU A 62 4.03 14.77 8.50
C GLU A 62 3.46 13.99 9.69
N ASP A 63 2.15 13.69 9.68
CA ASP A 63 1.51 12.88 10.71
C ASP A 63 2.07 11.45 10.74
N VAL A 64 2.40 10.90 9.56
CA VAL A 64 2.82 9.50 9.39
C VAL A 64 4.33 9.34 9.24
N SER A 65 5.03 10.34 8.70
CA SER A 65 6.46 10.35 8.42
C SER A 65 6.97 11.79 8.21
N HIS A 66 8.20 12.07 8.59
CA HIS A 66 8.79 13.40 8.33
C HIS A 66 9.11 13.68 6.84
N LYS A 67 8.92 12.70 5.95
CA LYS A 67 9.14 12.85 4.51
C LYS A 67 8.05 12.10 3.72
N PRO A 68 7.55 12.67 2.62
CA PRO A 68 6.74 11.91 1.68
C PRO A 68 7.58 10.77 1.11
N ILE A 69 7.02 9.58 1.07
CA ILE A 69 7.64 8.43 0.39
C ILE A 69 7.64 8.74 -1.10
N GLY A 70 8.72 8.44 -1.83
CA GLY A 70 8.72 8.41 -3.29
C GLY A 70 8.18 9.67 -4.01
N ASN A 71 8.71 10.86 -3.71
CA ASN A 71 8.24 12.17 -4.25
C ASN A 71 8.09 12.26 -5.80
N GLN A 72 8.61 11.31 -6.59
CA GLN A 72 8.40 11.22 -8.04
C GLN A 72 7.58 10.00 -8.48
N THR A 73 7.52 8.96 -7.65
CA THR A 73 6.96 7.63 -7.92
C THR A 73 5.52 7.48 -7.48
N ILE A 74 5.07 8.26 -6.49
CA ILE A 74 3.71 8.21 -5.93
C ILE A 74 2.67 9.01 -6.75
N GLY A 75 3.10 9.72 -7.80
CA GLY A 75 2.24 10.68 -8.50
C GLY A 75 1.87 11.87 -7.61
N HIS A 76 1.24 12.89 -8.19
CA HIS A 76 0.86 14.07 -7.40
C HIS A 76 -0.32 13.75 -6.48
N VAL A 77 -0.06 13.74 -5.17
CA VAL A 77 -1.03 13.59 -4.07
C VAL A 77 -0.69 14.62 -3.00
N GLU A 78 -1.70 15.28 -2.44
CA GLU A 78 -1.52 16.38 -1.49
C GLU A 78 -1.17 15.86 -0.09
N ASN A 79 -1.69 14.69 0.29
CA ASN A 79 -1.51 14.12 1.63
C ASN A 79 -1.62 12.59 1.65
N PHE A 80 -1.30 12.00 2.81
CA PHE A 80 -1.31 10.55 3.00
C PHE A 80 -2.72 9.95 2.86
N SER A 81 -3.75 10.67 3.34
CA SER A 81 -5.15 10.21 3.22
C SER A 81 -5.56 10.07 1.76
N GLU A 82 -5.24 11.06 0.92
CA GLU A 82 -5.51 11.03 -0.51
C GLU A 82 -4.75 9.86 -1.18
N PHE A 83 -3.49 9.63 -0.79
CA PHE A 83 -2.70 8.53 -1.32
C PHE A 83 -3.35 7.16 -1.04
N ILE A 84 -3.73 6.91 0.21
CA ILE A 84 -4.39 5.66 0.62
C ILE A 84 -5.74 5.49 -0.09
N GLU A 85 -6.52 6.56 -0.25
CA GLU A 85 -7.77 6.53 -1.02
C GLU A 85 -7.53 6.14 -2.47
N LYS A 86 -6.54 6.76 -3.14
CA LYS A 86 -6.23 6.44 -4.54
C LYS A 86 -5.76 5.00 -4.69
N LEU A 87 -4.89 4.51 -3.80
CA LEU A 87 -4.44 3.11 -3.79
C LEU A 87 -5.61 2.14 -3.64
N ARG A 88 -6.46 2.34 -2.63
CA ARG A 88 -7.64 1.48 -2.41
C ARG A 88 -8.55 1.44 -3.63
N HIS A 89 -8.81 2.60 -4.23
CA HIS A 89 -9.63 2.69 -5.42
C HIS A 89 -8.97 1.98 -6.62
N ALA A 90 -7.66 2.11 -6.81
CA ALA A 90 -6.94 1.38 -7.85
C ALA A 90 -7.09 -0.14 -7.69
N PHE A 91 -6.87 -0.67 -6.48
CA PHE A 91 -7.01 -2.10 -6.21
C PHE A 91 -8.45 -2.60 -6.32
N ALA A 92 -9.43 -1.85 -5.81
CA ALA A 92 -10.85 -2.19 -5.90
C ALA A 92 -11.34 -2.31 -7.36
N HIS A 93 -10.69 -1.59 -8.28
CA HIS A 93 -11.00 -1.61 -9.71
C HIS A 93 -10.03 -2.45 -10.55
N ALA A 94 -9.11 -3.18 -9.93
CA ALA A 94 -8.04 -3.92 -10.61
C ALA A 94 -7.25 -3.06 -11.61
N CYS A 95 -7.02 -1.80 -11.24
CA CYS A 95 -6.23 -0.83 -12.00
C CYS A 95 -4.76 -0.88 -11.58
N PHE A 96 -4.12 -2.04 -11.81
CA PHE A 96 -2.71 -2.22 -11.55
C PHE A 96 -2.08 -3.24 -12.51
N ASP A 97 -0.77 -3.13 -12.70
CA ASP A 97 0.07 -4.06 -13.43
C ASP A 97 1.29 -4.41 -12.56
N LEU A 98 1.68 -5.70 -12.54
CA LEU A 98 2.92 -6.13 -11.92
C LEU A 98 4.09 -5.84 -12.87
N LEU A 99 5.17 -5.31 -12.32
CA LEU A 99 6.38 -4.96 -13.07
C LEU A 99 7.43 -6.02 -12.79
N GLY A 100 7.83 -6.76 -13.83
CA GLY A 100 8.91 -7.74 -13.73
C GLY A 100 10.29 -7.12 -14.01
N ASP A 101 11.34 -7.79 -13.54
CA ASP A 101 12.72 -7.40 -13.84
C ASP A 101 12.99 -7.51 -15.35
N PRO A 102 13.33 -6.40 -16.05
CA PRO A 102 13.69 -6.47 -17.47
C PRO A 102 15.00 -7.22 -17.74
N ALA A 103 15.87 -7.40 -16.74
CA ALA A 103 17.14 -8.10 -16.89
C ALA A 103 16.99 -9.64 -16.95
N GLN A 104 15.87 -10.19 -16.47
CA GLN A 104 15.58 -11.62 -16.51
C GLN A 104 14.80 -11.98 -17.78
N SER A 105 15.50 -12.50 -18.80
CA SER A 105 14.88 -12.90 -20.07
C SER A 105 14.52 -14.40 -20.16
N ARG A 106 14.85 -15.21 -19.16
CA ARG A 106 14.58 -16.67 -19.11
C ARG A 106 14.35 -17.14 -17.68
N GLY A 107 13.12 -17.52 -17.34
CA GLY A 107 12.73 -18.01 -16.01
C GLY A 107 11.34 -17.50 -15.60
N GLU A 108 10.95 -17.79 -14.35
CA GLU A 108 9.87 -17.06 -13.69
C GLU A 108 10.34 -15.62 -13.47
N GLN A 109 9.64 -14.66 -14.04
CA GLN A 109 10.07 -13.26 -14.02
C GLN A 109 9.89 -12.70 -12.62
N GLU A 110 11.00 -12.34 -11.96
CA GLU A 110 10.95 -11.71 -10.64
C GLU A 110 10.16 -10.40 -10.69
N ILE A 111 9.17 -10.26 -9.79
CA ILE A 111 8.36 -9.04 -9.69
C ILE A 111 9.13 -8.03 -8.85
N VAL A 112 9.49 -6.90 -9.46
CA VAL A 112 10.29 -5.84 -8.82
C VAL A 112 9.45 -4.63 -8.39
N GLY A 113 8.19 -4.57 -8.82
CA GLY A 113 7.33 -3.44 -8.53
C GLY A 113 5.89 -3.63 -8.97
N ILE A 114 5.09 -2.60 -8.70
CA ILE A 114 3.70 -2.49 -9.12
C ILE A 114 3.43 -1.11 -9.68
N ARG A 115 2.77 -1.07 -10.84
CA ARG A 115 2.15 0.15 -11.36
C ARG A 115 0.69 0.14 -10.96
N VAL A 116 0.21 1.22 -10.37
CA VAL A 116 -1.19 1.43 -9.98
C VAL A 116 -1.70 2.72 -10.61
N TRP A 117 -2.99 2.79 -10.95
CA TRP A 117 -3.57 4.00 -11.53
C TRP A 117 -5.05 4.16 -11.23
N ASN A 118 -5.54 5.38 -11.40
CA ASN A 118 -6.96 5.70 -11.28
C ASN A 118 -7.47 6.29 -12.60
N VAL A 119 -8.65 5.84 -13.00
CA VAL A 119 -9.38 6.30 -14.18
C VAL A 119 -10.66 7.00 -13.73
N SER A 120 -11.16 7.94 -14.54
CA SER A 120 -12.42 8.62 -14.24
C SER A 120 -13.55 7.59 -14.02
N SER A 121 -14.42 7.83 -13.02
CA SER A 121 -15.60 7.02 -12.73
C SER A 121 -16.59 6.90 -13.89
N ARG A 122 -16.49 7.80 -14.87
CA ARG A 122 -17.28 7.76 -16.12
C ARG A 122 -16.76 6.74 -17.14
N THR A 123 -15.62 6.10 -16.87
CA THR A 123 -15.02 5.11 -17.75
C THR A 123 -15.74 3.77 -17.61
N PRO A 124 -16.33 3.22 -18.68
CA PRO A 124 -16.93 1.89 -18.64
C PRO A 124 -15.86 0.81 -18.37
N ARG A 125 -16.21 -0.21 -17.57
CA ARG A 125 -15.32 -1.34 -17.23
C ARG A 125 -14.51 -1.94 -18.40
N PRO A 126 -15.08 -2.21 -19.60
CA PRO A 126 -14.30 -2.78 -20.70
C PRO A 126 -13.20 -1.86 -21.26
N LYS A 127 -13.22 -0.56 -20.92
CA LYS A 127 -12.27 0.44 -21.45
C LYS A 127 -11.26 0.94 -20.41
N ILE A 128 -11.29 0.42 -19.17
CA ILE A 128 -10.41 0.89 -18.08
C ILE A 128 -8.93 0.87 -18.46
N ARG A 129 -8.47 -0.17 -19.19
CA ARG A 129 -7.05 -0.31 -19.59
C ARG A 129 -6.56 0.77 -20.56
N VAL A 130 -7.45 1.35 -21.37
CA VAL A 130 -7.13 2.38 -22.38
C VAL A 130 -7.64 3.77 -22.00
N ALA A 131 -8.21 3.90 -20.82
CA ALA A 131 -8.82 5.14 -20.37
C ALA A 131 -7.75 6.16 -19.95
N LYS A 132 -8.12 7.45 -20.04
CA LYS A 132 -7.29 8.53 -19.53
C LYS A 132 -7.12 8.35 -18.02
N ARG A 133 -5.88 8.13 -17.60
CA ARG A 133 -5.45 8.06 -16.20
C ARG A 133 -5.34 9.49 -15.68
N PHE A 134 -5.91 9.76 -14.51
CA PHE A 134 -5.74 11.06 -13.84
C PHE A 134 -4.74 10.99 -12.68
N TRP A 135 -4.40 9.79 -12.25
CA TRP A 135 -3.34 9.51 -11.30
C TRP A 135 -2.72 8.16 -11.63
N GLU A 136 -1.41 8.07 -11.45
CA GLU A 136 -0.60 6.87 -11.65
C GLU A 136 0.58 6.92 -10.68
N ALA A 137 0.92 5.77 -10.11
CA ALA A 137 2.11 5.59 -9.31
C ALA A 137 2.81 4.29 -9.74
N ILE A 138 4.14 4.31 -9.65
CA ILE A 138 4.99 3.12 -9.80
C ILE A 138 5.69 2.94 -8.46
N LEU A 139 5.43 1.82 -7.80
CA LEU A 139 5.97 1.52 -6.48
C LEU A 139 6.95 0.35 -6.61
N THR A 140 8.19 0.55 -6.21
CA THR A 140 9.16 -0.55 -6.06
C THR A 140 8.82 -1.40 -4.83
N LYS A 141 9.49 -2.54 -4.69
CA LYS A 141 9.42 -3.37 -3.49
C LYS A 141 9.73 -2.58 -2.22
N GLU A 142 10.78 -1.76 -2.25
CA GLU A 142 11.23 -0.94 -1.13
C GLU A 142 10.20 0.12 -0.77
N GLU A 143 9.65 0.83 -1.76
CA GLU A 143 8.62 1.83 -1.53
C GLU A 143 7.33 1.21 -0.96
N LEU A 144 6.94 0.04 -1.47
CA LEU A 144 5.78 -0.70 -0.97
C LEU A 144 5.96 -1.09 0.51
N ARG A 145 7.18 -1.47 0.87
CA ARG A 145 7.58 -1.79 2.25
C ARG A 145 7.51 -0.56 3.14
N GLU A 146 8.14 0.54 2.73
CA GLU A 146 8.11 1.80 3.47
C GLU A 146 6.67 2.28 3.70
N ILE A 147 5.81 2.21 2.68
CA ILE A 147 4.38 2.57 2.80
C ILE A 147 3.69 1.67 3.84
N THR A 148 3.95 0.37 3.78
CA THR A 148 3.35 -0.59 4.71
C THR A 148 3.80 -0.32 6.14
N GLU A 149 5.08 -0.06 6.38
CA GLU A 149 5.63 0.26 7.69
C GLU A 149 5.07 1.57 8.26
N VAL A 150 5.04 2.63 7.44
CA VAL A 150 4.45 3.92 7.84
C VAL A 150 2.98 3.78 8.21
N LEU A 151 2.23 2.96 7.46
CA LEU A 151 0.84 2.67 7.75
C LEU A 151 0.66 1.90 9.07
N LEU A 152 1.51 0.91 9.33
CA LEU A 152 1.50 0.15 10.58
C LEU A 152 1.82 1.04 11.78
N ASP A 153 2.87 1.85 11.70
CA ASP A 153 3.28 2.76 12.75
C ASP A 153 2.20 3.82 13.03
N TYR A 154 1.53 4.31 12.00
CA TYR A 154 0.38 5.22 12.17
C TYR A 154 -0.76 4.57 12.96
N LEU A 155 -1.16 3.35 12.59
CA LEU A 155 -2.28 2.65 13.25
C LEU A 155 -1.97 2.28 14.69
N GLU A 156 -0.76 1.79 14.94
CA GLU A 156 -0.31 1.46 16.29
C GLU A 156 -0.23 2.72 17.17
N ARG A 157 0.18 3.88 16.63
CA ARG A 157 0.14 5.15 17.39
C ARG A 157 -1.27 5.65 17.65
N LYS A 158 -2.17 5.53 16.66
CA LYS A 158 -3.53 6.06 16.74
C LYS A 158 -4.45 5.22 17.62
N HIS A 159 -4.29 3.89 17.59
CA HIS A 159 -5.19 2.95 18.25
C HIS A 159 -4.52 2.18 19.38
N GLY A 160 -3.20 2.12 19.43
CA GLY A 160 -2.47 1.42 20.49
C GLY A 160 -2.72 2.05 21.87
N PRO A 161 -2.38 1.32 22.95
CA PRO A 161 -2.50 1.87 24.30
C PRO A 161 -1.66 3.16 24.39
N CYS A 162 -2.28 4.26 24.84
CA CYS A 162 -1.54 5.48 25.17
C CYS A 162 -0.37 5.10 26.07
N LYS A 163 0.87 5.36 25.62
CA LYS A 163 2.03 5.28 26.50
C LYS A 163 1.84 6.35 27.56
N SER A 164 1.39 5.92 28.75
CA SER A 164 1.26 6.74 29.96
C SER A 164 2.61 7.22 30.45
#